data_AF-A0A0M6ZHL5-F1
#
_entry.id   AF-A0A0M6ZHL5-F1
#
_cell.length_a   1.000
_cell.length_b   1.000
_cell.length_c   1.000
_cell.angle_alpha   90.00
_cell.angle_beta   90.00
_cell.angle_gamma   90.00
#
_symmetry.space_group_name_H-M   'P 1'
#
loop_
_entity.id
_entity.type
_entity.pdbx_description
1 polymer ?
#
loop_
_entity_poly.entity_id
_entity_poly.type
_entity_poly.pdbx_seq_one_letter_code
_entity_poly.pdbx_strand_id
1 'polypeptide(L)'
;MFTYLLDGLKFVTFEGSWSLKPHEAMTLEAALNWMPADMADLARKQLSQRYFVERQSHGRIPCFRYYRMEPGLRFNGRFRDGDHFIDVKLRTGKRKVTAKCVLHEGTVFGLEFPKPSSFFKNMTVEVASVSCEESSFSYTDVLNRAEHGPD
;
A
#
# COMPACT_ATOMS: atom_id res chain seq x y z
N MET A 1 12.81 -6.96 -19.63
CA MET A 1 12.47 -8.34 -20.08
C MET A 1 12.59 -9.34 -18.93
N PHE A 2 13.72 -9.39 -18.20
CA PHE A 2 13.89 -10.22 -16.99
C PHE A 2 12.85 -10.01 -15.89
N THR A 3 12.37 -8.77 -15.71
CA THR A 3 11.36 -8.40 -14.71
C THR A 3 10.06 -9.20 -14.87
N TYR A 4 9.57 -9.33 -16.10
CA TYR A 4 8.33 -10.04 -16.40
C TYR A 4 8.44 -11.55 -16.17
N LEU A 5 9.62 -12.14 -16.38
CA LEU A 5 9.86 -13.56 -16.12
C LEU A 5 9.84 -13.86 -14.61
N LEU A 6 10.46 -12.98 -13.81
CA LEU A 6 10.42 -13.09 -12.35
C LEU A 6 9.00 -12.90 -11.80
N ASP A 7 8.24 -11.95 -12.35
CA ASP A 7 6.85 -11.74 -11.94
C ASP A 7 5.97 -12.94 -12.36
N GLY A 8 6.26 -13.57 -13.49
CA GLY A 8 5.65 -14.83 -13.90
C GLY A 8 5.92 -15.97 -12.92
N LEU A 9 7.15 -16.11 -12.43
CA LEU A 9 7.47 -17.08 -11.39
C LEU A 9 6.71 -16.80 -10.09
N LYS A 10 6.72 -15.53 -9.64
CA LYS A 10 5.97 -15.09 -8.44
C LYS A 10 4.47 -15.33 -8.57
N PHE A 11 3.92 -15.17 -9.77
CA PHE A 11 2.52 -15.48 -10.03
C PHE A 11 2.24 -16.99 -9.86
N VAL A 12 3.08 -17.85 -10.41
CA VAL A 12 2.95 -19.31 -10.30
C VAL A 12 3.14 -19.80 -8.86
N THR A 13 3.99 -19.14 -8.06
CA THR A 13 4.20 -19.45 -6.64
C THR A 13 3.19 -18.79 -5.69
N PHE A 14 2.19 -18.07 -6.21
CA PHE A 14 1.20 -17.29 -5.45
C PHE A 14 1.79 -16.15 -4.59
N GLU A 15 3.00 -15.71 -4.94
CA GLU A 15 3.73 -14.58 -4.35
C GLU A 15 3.47 -13.26 -5.10
N GLY A 16 2.49 -13.23 -5.99
CA GLY A 16 2.03 -12.00 -6.62
C GLY A 16 0.95 -12.19 -7.67
N SER A 17 0.37 -11.08 -8.13
CA SER A 17 -0.58 -11.07 -9.24
C SER A 17 -0.73 -9.68 -9.86
N TRP A 18 -1.29 -9.62 -11.07
CA TRP A 18 -1.69 -8.36 -11.71
C TRP A 18 -3.05 -7.83 -11.23
N SER A 19 -3.58 -8.38 -10.15
CA SER A 19 -4.88 -8.01 -9.59
C SER A 19 -4.82 -7.93 -8.07
N LEU A 20 -5.53 -6.96 -7.52
CA LEU A 20 -5.75 -6.86 -6.09
C LEU A 20 -6.74 -7.94 -5.64
N LYS A 21 -6.54 -8.45 -4.42
CA LYS A 21 -7.57 -9.24 -3.73
C LYS A 21 -8.70 -8.31 -3.27
N PRO A 22 -9.92 -8.82 -3.03
CA PRO A 22 -11.07 -7.97 -2.67
C PRO A 22 -10.82 -7.05 -1.45
N HIS A 23 -10.20 -7.57 -0.39
CA HIS A 23 -9.87 -6.78 0.79
C HIS A 23 -8.76 -5.75 0.53
N GLU A 24 -7.81 -6.05 -0.35
CA GLU A 24 -6.76 -5.11 -0.77
C GLU A 24 -7.37 -3.95 -1.55
N ALA A 25 -8.21 -4.24 -2.54
CA ALA A 25 -8.91 -3.24 -3.33
C ALA A 25 -9.80 -2.34 -2.48
N MET A 26 -10.57 -2.92 -1.55
CA MET A 26 -11.43 -2.16 -0.64
C MET A 26 -10.62 -1.25 0.29
N THR A 27 -9.51 -1.75 0.84
CA THR A 27 -8.63 -0.97 1.71
C THR A 27 -8.02 0.19 0.95
N LEU A 28 -7.52 -0.08 -0.25
CA LEU A 28 -6.91 0.93 -1.11
C LEU A 28 -7.92 2.02 -1.47
N GLU A 29 -9.10 1.65 -1.97
CA GLU A 29 -10.12 2.63 -2.35
C GLU A 29 -10.59 3.48 -1.16
N ALA A 30 -10.70 2.90 0.03
CA ALA A 30 -11.00 3.66 1.24
C ALA A 30 -9.91 4.67 1.59
N ALA A 31 -8.63 4.28 1.47
CA ALA A 31 -7.51 5.19 1.70
C ALA A 31 -7.48 6.33 0.67
N LEU A 32 -7.71 6.02 -0.62
CA LEU A 32 -7.73 7.04 -1.67
C LEU A 32 -8.88 8.04 -1.48
N ASN A 33 -10.06 7.57 -1.08
CA ASN A 33 -11.22 8.45 -0.83
C ASN A 33 -11.06 9.36 0.39
N TRP A 34 -10.10 9.07 1.28
CA TRP A 34 -9.75 9.97 2.38
C TRP A 34 -8.84 11.13 1.93
N MET A 35 -8.09 10.96 0.84
CA MET A 35 -7.18 11.98 0.34
C MET A 35 -7.96 13.16 -0.31
N PRO A 36 -7.33 14.34 -0.44
CA PRO A 36 -7.84 15.40 -1.31
C PRO A 36 -8.14 14.88 -2.72
N ALA A 37 -9.20 15.39 -3.35
CA ALA A 37 -9.72 14.83 -4.61
C ALA A 37 -8.69 14.80 -5.75
N ASP A 38 -7.87 15.85 -5.85
CA ASP A 38 -6.76 15.94 -6.81
C ASP A 38 -5.70 14.86 -6.58
N MET A 39 -5.36 14.59 -5.32
CA MET A 39 -4.43 13.51 -4.95
C MET A 39 -5.06 12.14 -5.19
N ALA A 40 -6.33 11.95 -4.83
CA ALA A 40 -7.05 10.70 -5.06
C ALA A 40 -7.10 10.35 -6.56
N ASP A 41 -7.37 11.34 -7.42
CA ASP A 41 -7.38 11.17 -8.87
C ASP A 41 -6.00 10.83 -9.43
N LEU A 42 -4.96 11.47 -8.90
CA LEU A 42 -3.59 11.19 -9.28
C LEU A 42 -3.17 9.78 -8.83
N ALA A 43 -3.56 9.34 -7.64
CA ALA A 43 -3.37 7.97 -7.17
C ALA A 43 -4.07 6.95 -8.07
N ARG A 44 -5.33 7.22 -8.46
CA ARG A 44 -6.07 6.37 -9.41
C ARG A 44 -5.38 6.31 -10.77
N LYS A 45 -4.84 7.43 -11.26
CA LYS A 45 -4.03 7.45 -12.49
C LYS A 45 -2.76 6.63 -12.35
N GLN A 46 -2.06 6.69 -11.21
CA GLN A 46 -0.93 5.80 -10.92
C GLN A 46 -1.33 4.33 -11.03
N LEU A 47 -2.41 3.95 -10.34
CA LEU A 47 -2.94 2.59 -10.32
C LEU A 47 -3.61 2.17 -11.63
N SER A 48 -3.81 3.09 -12.58
CA SER A 48 -4.25 2.75 -13.94
C SER A 48 -3.08 2.34 -14.84
N GLN A 49 -1.84 2.70 -14.47
CA GLN A 49 -0.63 2.21 -15.13
C GLN A 49 -0.44 0.72 -14.87
N ARG A 50 0.40 0.06 -15.67
CA ARG A 50 0.68 -1.36 -15.47
C ARG A 50 1.57 -1.56 -14.24
N TYR A 51 1.05 -2.28 -13.24
CA TYR A 51 1.78 -2.71 -12.05
C TYR A 51 1.61 -4.20 -11.78
N PHE A 52 2.49 -4.74 -10.94
CA PHE A 52 2.39 -6.07 -10.38
C PHE A 52 2.27 -5.96 -8.85
N VAL A 53 1.32 -6.69 -8.26
CA VAL A 53 1.17 -6.76 -6.81
C VAL A 53 2.05 -7.89 -6.31
N GLU A 54 3.18 -7.54 -5.72
CA GLU A 54 4.09 -8.48 -5.07
C GLU A 54 3.61 -8.77 -3.65
N ARG A 55 3.59 -10.05 -3.26
CA ARG A 55 3.17 -10.49 -1.94
C ARG A 55 4.22 -11.43 -1.38
N GLN A 56 4.66 -11.19 -0.17
CA GLN A 56 5.51 -12.16 0.52
C GLN A 56 4.73 -13.48 0.74
N SER A 57 5.43 -14.62 0.80
CA SER A 57 4.82 -15.89 1.19
C SER A 57 4.26 -15.76 2.62
N HIS A 58 2.93 -15.90 2.78
CA HIS A 58 2.18 -15.56 4.02
C HIS A 58 2.17 -14.07 4.38
N GLY A 59 2.48 -13.24 3.40
CA GLY A 59 2.74 -11.82 3.52
C GLY A 59 1.55 -11.02 4.02
N ARG A 60 1.90 -10.06 4.85
CA ARG A 60 1.04 -8.99 5.36
C ARG A 60 1.08 -7.76 4.47
N ILE A 61 2.07 -7.67 3.59
CA ILE A 61 2.43 -6.45 2.88
C ILE A 61 2.40 -6.74 1.38
N PRO A 62 1.28 -6.43 0.68
CA PRO A 62 1.26 -6.34 -0.77
C PRO A 62 1.90 -5.03 -1.25
N CYS A 63 2.94 -5.12 -2.06
CA CYS A 63 3.64 -3.97 -2.67
C CYS A 63 3.29 -3.85 -4.15
N PHE A 64 3.17 -2.61 -4.65
CA PHE A 64 2.87 -2.30 -6.04
C PHE A 64 4.16 -1.99 -6.79
N ARG A 65 4.52 -2.89 -7.71
CA ARG A 65 5.66 -2.74 -8.60
C ARG A 65 5.20 -2.22 -9.94
N TYR A 66 5.35 -0.91 -10.17
CA TYR A 66 5.05 -0.29 -11.45
C TYR A 66 6.14 -0.63 -12.47
N TYR A 67 5.75 -1.11 -13.66
CA TYR A 67 6.73 -1.40 -14.72
C TYR A 67 7.34 -0.15 -15.33
N ARG A 68 6.57 0.93 -15.34
CA ARG A 68 6.97 2.27 -15.74
C ARG A 68 6.10 3.22 -14.94
N MET A 69 6.72 4.11 -14.17
CA MET A 69 6.01 5.19 -13.48
C MET A 69 6.24 6.48 -14.26
N GLU A 70 5.16 7.06 -14.76
CA GLU A 70 5.23 8.39 -15.37
C GLU A 70 5.57 9.46 -14.31
N PRO A 71 6.62 10.27 -14.50
CA PRO A 71 7.04 11.26 -13.50
C PRO A 71 5.93 12.26 -13.13
N GLY A 72 5.10 12.65 -14.12
CA GLY A 72 3.98 13.58 -13.91
C GLY A 72 2.81 13.00 -13.11
N LEU A 73 2.83 11.69 -12.83
CA LEU A 73 1.82 11.02 -12.01
C LEU A 73 2.28 10.82 -10.58
N ARG A 74 3.44 11.34 -10.15
CA ARG A 74 3.81 11.33 -8.72
C ARG A 74 3.06 12.40 -7.93
N PHE A 75 2.75 12.11 -6.67
CA PHE A 75 2.16 13.08 -5.76
C PHE A 75 3.09 14.30 -5.62
N ASN A 76 2.47 15.44 -5.38
CA ASN A 76 3.14 16.69 -5.07
C ASN A 76 2.82 17.11 -3.63
N GLY A 77 3.42 18.22 -3.18
CA GLY A 77 3.20 18.75 -1.85
C GLY A 77 3.55 17.76 -0.74
N ARG A 78 2.67 17.63 0.26
CA ARG A 78 2.96 16.86 1.48
C ARG A 78 3.25 15.37 1.25
N PHE A 79 2.74 14.78 0.18
CA PHE A 79 2.88 13.34 -0.09
C PHE A 79 4.04 13.01 -1.05
N ARG A 80 4.82 14.03 -1.45
CA ARG A 80 5.91 13.87 -2.43
C ARG A 80 7.09 13.12 -1.86
N ASP A 81 7.51 13.50 -0.66
CA ASP A 81 8.78 13.07 -0.08
C ASP A 81 8.53 12.20 1.16
N GLY A 82 9.29 11.13 1.30
CA GLY A 82 9.21 10.21 2.45
C GLY A 82 8.02 9.26 2.45
N ASP A 83 7.83 8.61 3.60
CA ASP A 83 6.78 7.63 3.85
C ASP A 83 5.55 8.26 4.49
N HIS A 84 4.37 7.95 3.96
CA HIS A 84 3.09 8.37 4.51
C HIS A 84 2.18 7.17 4.68
N PHE A 85 1.44 7.13 5.79
CA PHE A 85 0.60 5.99 6.15
C PHE A 85 -0.84 6.45 6.36
N ILE A 86 -1.75 5.93 5.54
CA ILE A 86 -3.19 6.13 5.71
C ILE A 86 -3.76 4.86 6.37
N ASP A 87 -4.18 4.99 7.61
CA ASP A 87 -4.78 3.92 8.40
C ASP A 87 -6.25 3.70 8.02
N VAL A 88 -6.57 2.48 7.62
CA VAL A 88 -7.91 2.03 7.28
C VAL A 88 -8.35 0.99 8.30
N LYS A 89 -9.29 1.35 9.17
CA LYS A 89 -9.88 0.43 10.14
C LYS A 89 -10.91 -0.44 9.43
N LEU A 90 -10.65 -1.73 9.37
CA LEU A 90 -11.51 -2.74 8.80
C LEU A 90 -12.22 -3.53 9.90
N ARG A 91 -13.45 -3.93 9.60
CA ARG A 91 -14.24 -4.87 10.39
C ARG A 91 -14.27 -6.20 9.64
N THR A 92 -13.87 -7.28 10.32
CA THR A 92 -13.86 -8.64 9.79
C THR A 92 -14.65 -9.55 10.73
N GLY A 93 -15.95 -9.70 10.44
CA GLY A 93 -16.90 -10.30 11.37
C GLY A 93 -16.93 -9.55 12.71
N LYS A 94 -16.56 -10.23 13.81
CA LYS A 94 -16.48 -9.63 15.16
C LYS A 94 -15.14 -8.96 15.47
N ARG A 95 -14.16 -9.01 14.56
CA ARG A 95 -12.80 -8.50 14.79
C ARG A 95 -12.62 -7.14 14.12
N LYS A 96 -11.79 -6.30 14.73
CA LYS A 96 -11.31 -5.04 14.14
C LYS A 96 -9.83 -5.20 13.81
N VAL A 97 -9.44 -4.76 12.63
CA VAL A 97 -8.04 -4.76 12.18
C VAL A 97 -7.75 -3.43 11.49
N THR A 98 -6.59 -2.84 11.75
CA THR A 98 -6.16 -1.62 11.06
C THR A 98 -5.18 -2.01 9.97
N ALA A 99 -5.59 -1.86 8.72
CA ALA A 99 -4.67 -1.93 7.58
C ALA A 99 -4.09 -0.55 7.31
N LYS A 100 -2.95 -0.47 6.65
CA LYS A 100 -2.33 0.79 6.24
C LYS A 100 -2.20 0.83 4.73
N CYS A 101 -2.49 1.96 4.12
CA CYS A 101 -2.03 2.26 2.77
C CYS A 101 -0.73 3.06 2.90
N VAL A 102 0.32 2.54 2.26
CA VAL A 102 1.67 3.11 2.30
C VAL A 102 1.86 3.93 1.03
N LEU A 103 2.17 5.21 1.21
CA LEU A 103 2.65 6.08 0.14
C LEU A 103 4.15 6.28 0.35
N HIS A 104 4.94 6.22 -0.71
CA HIS A 104 6.39 6.37 -0.66
C HIS A 104 6.85 7.15 -1.89
N GLU A 105 7.66 8.19 -1.68
CA GLU A 105 8.33 8.94 -2.77
C GLU A 105 7.35 9.42 -3.86
N GLY A 106 6.19 9.89 -3.43
CA GLY A 106 5.14 10.39 -4.31
C GLY A 106 4.35 9.31 -5.02
N THR A 107 4.40 8.06 -4.56
CA THR A 107 3.68 6.95 -5.18
C THR A 107 2.83 6.16 -4.19
N VAL A 108 1.73 5.56 -4.67
CA VAL A 108 1.04 4.52 -3.91
C VAL A 108 1.92 3.27 -3.92
N PHE A 109 2.60 3.00 -2.82
CA PHE A 109 3.61 1.95 -2.72
C PHE A 109 3.01 0.59 -2.45
N GLY A 110 2.02 0.51 -1.58
CA GLY A 110 1.43 -0.76 -1.20
C GLY A 110 0.45 -0.65 -0.05
N LEU A 111 0.13 -1.81 0.53
CA LEU A 111 -0.68 -1.90 1.73
C LEU A 111 0.05 -2.73 2.79
N GLU A 112 -0.33 -2.55 4.04
CA GLU A 112 0.12 -3.37 5.16
C GLU A 112 -1.10 -3.84 5.96
N PHE A 113 -1.16 -5.14 6.24
CA PHE A 113 -2.21 -5.77 7.01
C PHE A 113 -1.63 -6.43 8.26
N PRO A 114 -2.30 -6.35 9.43
CA PRO A 114 -1.81 -7.01 10.64
C PRO A 114 -1.99 -8.54 10.59
N LYS A 115 -2.72 -9.05 9.58
CA LYS A 115 -3.03 -10.46 9.37
C LYS A 115 -2.68 -10.87 7.94
N PRO A 116 -2.27 -12.12 7.71
CA PRO A 116 -1.96 -12.61 6.38
C PRO A 116 -3.21 -12.67 5.49
N SER A 117 -3.05 -12.68 4.17
CA SER A 117 -4.18 -12.79 3.22
C SER A 117 -5.13 -13.95 3.50
N SER A 118 -4.64 -15.09 4.01
CA SER A 118 -5.45 -16.28 4.33
C SER A 118 -6.51 -16.00 5.39
N PHE A 119 -6.25 -15.06 6.31
CA PHE A 119 -7.22 -14.62 7.31
C PHE A 119 -8.47 -14.02 6.66
N PHE A 120 -8.33 -13.30 5.55
CA PHE A 120 -9.42 -12.57 4.90
C PHE A 120 -10.21 -13.41 3.87
N LYS A 121 -9.72 -14.59 3.47
CA LYS A 121 -10.26 -15.36 2.32
C LYS A 121 -11.75 -15.68 2.44
N ASN A 122 -12.25 -15.91 3.65
CA ASN A 122 -13.63 -16.30 3.93
C ASN A 122 -14.33 -15.33 4.92
N MET A 123 -13.84 -14.09 5.02
CA MET A 123 -14.42 -13.08 5.91
C MET A 123 -15.07 -11.98 5.08
N THR A 124 -16.25 -11.53 5.52
CA THR A 124 -16.77 -10.24 5.06
C THR A 124 -15.89 -9.15 5.66
N VAL A 125 -15.30 -8.33 4.79
CA VAL A 125 -14.49 -7.17 5.16
C VAL A 125 -15.32 -5.92 4.90
N GLU A 126 -15.42 -5.06 5.89
CA GLU A 126 -16.08 -3.75 5.77
C GLU A 126 -15.13 -2.66 6.26
N VAL A 127 -15.19 -1.48 5.64
CA VAL A 127 -14.47 -0.30 6.12
C VAL A 127 -15.27 0.33 7.25
N ALA A 128 -14.65 0.48 8.42
CA ALA A 128 -15.27 1.11 9.59
C ALA A 128 -14.92 2.61 9.69
N SER A 129 -13.65 2.97 9.45
CA SER A 129 -13.19 4.36 9.42
C SER A 129 -11.83 4.47 8.74
N VAL A 130 -11.48 5.67 8.28
CA VAL A 130 -10.17 5.99 7.73
C VAL A 130 -9.57 7.17 8.50
N SER A 131 -8.28 7.09 8.81
CA SER A 131 -7.51 8.14 9.48
C SER A 131 -6.11 8.20 8.88
N CYS A 132 -5.44 9.33 9.00
CA CYS A 132 -4.02 9.44 8.72
C CYS A 132 -3.36 9.88 10.01
N GLU A 133 -2.36 9.15 10.47
CA GLU A 133 -1.50 9.68 11.52
C GLU A 133 -0.65 10.77 10.87
N GLU A 134 -0.71 12.00 11.40
CA GLU A 134 0.17 13.12 11.00
C GLU A 134 1.62 12.91 11.48
N SER A 135 2.02 11.67 11.79
CA SER A 135 3.35 11.37 12.29
C SER A 135 4.39 11.48 11.17
N SER A 136 4.76 12.72 10.88
CA SER A 136 6.00 13.16 10.29
C SER A 136 7.16 12.83 11.21
N PHE A 137 7.51 11.55 11.31
CA PHE A 137 8.89 11.14 11.49
C PHE A 137 9.06 9.94 10.60
N SER A 138 9.74 10.19 9.47
CA SER A 138 10.27 9.18 8.58
C SER A 138 10.74 8.00 9.42
N TYR A 139 10.23 6.81 9.15
CA TYR A 139 10.70 5.58 9.79
C TYR A 139 12.23 5.46 9.60
N THR A 140 12.75 6.04 8.51
CA THR A 140 14.18 6.20 8.21
C THR A 140 14.89 7.16 9.17
N ASP A 141 14.27 8.24 9.64
CA ASP A 141 14.88 9.15 10.64
C ASP A 141 14.91 8.53 12.04
N VAL A 142 13.87 7.75 12.39
CA VAL A 142 13.85 7.01 13.66
C VAL A 142 14.89 5.89 13.66
N LEU A 143 15.05 5.18 12.53
CA LEU A 143 16.09 4.18 12.34
C LEU A 143 17.49 4.81 12.29
N ASN A 144 17.69 5.91 11.55
CA ASN A 144 18.95 6.66 11.53
C ASN A 144 19.35 7.14 12.92
N ARG A 145 18.40 7.66 13.72
CA ARG A 145 18.69 8.10 15.09
C ARG A 145 19.03 6.93 16.02
N ALA A 146 18.47 5.75 15.76
CA ALA A 146 18.80 4.52 16.49
C ALA A 146 20.17 3.94 16.08
N GLU A 147 20.58 4.09 14.82
CA GLU A 147 21.84 3.55 14.29
C GLU A 147 23.03 4.52 14.41
N HIS A 148 22.81 5.83 14.31
CA HIS A 148 23.85 6.86 14.27
C HIS A 148 23.84 7.82 15.46
N GLY A 149 22.88 7.69 16.38
CA GLY A 149 22.72 8.58 17.52
C GLY A 149 22.07 9.93 17.15
N PRO A 150 21.69 10.74 18.15
CA PRO A 150 21.22 12.10 17.90
C PRO A 150 22.41 12.98 17.49
N ASP A 151 22.35 13.60 16.31
CA ASP A 151 23.14 14.80 16.00
C ASP A 151 22.80 15.95 16.96
#